data_AF-A0A1H8ISC3-F1
#
_entry.id   AF-A0A1H8ISC3-F1
#
_cell.length_a   1.000
_cell.length_b   1.000
_cell.length_c   1.000
_cell.angle_alpha   90.00
_cell.angle_beta   90.00
_cell.angle_gamma   90.00
#
_symmetry.space_group_name_H-M   'P 1'
#
loop_
_entity.id
_entity.type
_entity.pdbx_description
1 polymer ?
#
loop_
_entity_poly.entity_id
_entity_poly.type
_entity_poly.pdbx_seq_one_letter_code
_entity_poly.pdbx_strand_id
1 'polypeptide(L)' 'MIVSLIAAISKNNVIGMDEVIPWRIKGEKIRFKELTYGKSII' A
#
# COMPACT_ATOMS: atom_id res chain seq x y z
N MET A 1 13.40 6.66 -17.01
CA MET A 1 13.05 5.87 -15.82
C MET A 1 11.80 6.47 -15.21
N ILE A 2 10.75 5.68 -14.96
CA ILE A 2 9.50 6.17 -14.33
C ILE A 2 9.52 5.71 -12.87
N VAL A 3 9.32 6.65 -11.95
CA VAL A 3 9.12 6.39 -10.52
C VAL A 3 7.62 6.57 -10.23
N SER A 4 7.02 5.63 -9.50
CA SER A 4 5.60 5.64 -9.18
C SER A 4 5.40 5.40 -7.69
N LEU A 5 4.37 6.03 -7.11
CA LEU A 5 4.01 5.89 -5.71
C LEU A 5 2.64 5.20 -5.57
N ILE A 6 2.51 4.33 -4.58
CA ILE A 6 1.25 3.70 -4.19
C ILE A 6 1.20 3.64 -2.66
N ALA A 7 0.05 4.01 -2.06
CA ALA A 7 -0.17 3.94 -0.62
C ALA A 7 -1.65 3.69 -0.31
N ALA A 8 -1.93 2.90 0.73
CA ALA A 8 -3.25 2.84 1.36
C ALA A 8 -3.32 3.94 2.43
N ILE A 9 -4.31 4.82 2.32
CA ILE A 9 -4.42 6.01 3.17
C ILE A 9 -5.85 6.06 3.75
N SER A 10 -5.97 6.28 5.06
CA SER A 10 -7.27 6.49 5.70
C SER A 10 -7.88 7.84 5.33
N LYS A 11 -9.16 8.07 5.68
CA LYS A 11 -9.82 9.38 5.46
C LYS A 11 -9.14 10.54 6.20
N ASN A 12 -8.43 10.26 7.29
CA ASN A 12 -7.66 11.24 8.06
C ASN A 12 -6.15 11.20 7.75
N ASN A 13 -5.76 10.70 6.57
CA ASN A 13 -4.39 10.65 6.07
C ASN A 13 -3.40 9.77 6.86
N VAL A 14 -3.89 8.90 7.75
CA VAL A 14 -3.07 7.92 8.46
C VAL A 14 -2.72 6.77 7.51
N ILE A 15 -1.45 6.35 7.50
CA ILE A 15 -0.93 5.22 6.71
C ILE A 15 -0.52 4.01 7.58
N GLY A 16 -0.38 4.21 8.88
CA GLY A 16 0.04 3.20 9.86
C GLY A 16 -0.08 3.74 11.29
N MET A 17 0.00 2.85 12.27
CA MET A 17 0.06 3.17 13.70
C MET A 17 1.12 2.28 14.32
N ASP A 18 2.13 2.87 14.95
CA ASP A 18 3.33 2.15 15.42
C ASP A 18 3.96 1.29 14.30
N GLU A 19 4.07 -0.02 14.50
CA GLU A 19 4.61 -0.98 13.53
C GLU A 19 3.52 -1.74 12.77
N VAL A 20 2.26 -1.29 12.85
CA VAL A 20 1.11 -1.97 12.23
C VAL A 20 0.33 -1.10 11.26
N ILE A 21 -0.35 -1.76 10.32
CA ILE A 21 -1.43 -1.15 9.54
C ILE A 21 -2.73 -1.37 10.34
N PRO A 22 -3.39 -0.30 10.86
CA PRO A 22 -4.48 -0.44 11.83
C PRO A 22 -5.82 -0.83 11.21
N TRP A 23 -5.82 -1.35 9.97
CA TRP A 23 -7.02 -1.83 9.27
C TRP A 23 -6.78 -3.15 8.55
N ARG A 24 -7.88 -3.87 8.32
CA ARG A 24 -7.91 -5.08 7.51
C ARG A 24 -8.94 -4.94 6.39
N ILE A 25 -8.48 -4.51 5.22
CA ILE A 25 -9.33 -4.34 4.04
C ILE A 25 -9.19 -5.59 3.17
N LYS A 26 -10.31 -6.31 2.95
CA LYS A 26 -10.33 -7.49 2.10
C LYS A 26 -9.97 -7.09 0.65
N GLY A 27 -8.98 -7.77 0.08
CA GLY A 27 -8.54 -7.55 -1.31
C GLY A 27 -7.50 -6.45 -1.50
N GLU A 28 -7.23 -5.60 -0.51
CA GLU A 28 -6.24 -4.51 -0.64
C GLU A 28 -4.83 -5.04 -0.95
N LYS A 29 -4.36 -6.05 -0.21
CA LYS A 29 -3.07 -6.72 -0.48
C LYS A 29 -3.00 -7.39 -1.86
N ILE A 30 -4.13 -7.87 -2.40
CA ILE A 30 -4.19 -8.45 -3.75
C ILE A 30 -3.94 -7.36 -4.77
N ARG A 31 -4.62 -6.22 -4.64
CA ARG A 31 -4.41 -5.05 -5.50
C ARG A 31 -2.98 -4.52 -5.44
N PHE A 32 -2.39 -4.44 -4.25
CA PHE A 32 -0.98 -4.06 -4.09
C PHE A 32 -0.06 -5.02 -4.85
N LYS A 33 -0.28 -6.34 -4.70
CA LYS A 33 0.48 -7.35 -5.43
C LYS A 33 0.34 -7.20 -6.95
N GLU A 34 -0.87 -7.04 -7.48
CA GLU A 34 -1.11 -6.85 -8.92
C GLU A 34 -0.34 -5.65 -9.49
N LEU A 35 -0.30 -4.54 -8.75
CA LEU A 35 0.33 -3.30 -9.21
C LEU A 35 1.86 -3.32 -9.11
N THR A 36 2.41 -4.12 -8.20
CA THR A 36 3.85 -4.18 -7.89
C THR A 36 4.54 -5.44 -8.43
N TYR A 37 3.80 -6.46 -8.86
CA TYR A 37 4.37 -7.71 -9.36
C TYR A 37 5.34 -7.46 -10.53
N GLY A 38 6.52 -8.06 -10.45
CA GLY A 38 7.59 -7.91 -11.46
C GLY A 38 8.29 -6.55 -11.47
N LYS A 39 8.03 -5.67 -10.50
CA LYS A 39 8.69 -4.36 -10.34
C LYS A 39 9.58 -4.34 -9.11
N SER A 40 10.59 -3.47 -9.12
CA SER A 40 11.35 -3.15 -7.92
C SER A 40 10.46 -2.36 -6.95
N ILE A 41 10.42 -2.79 -5.69
CA ILE A 41 9.80 -2.07 -4.57
C ILE A 41 10.95 -1.46 -3.77
N ILE A 42 10.86 -0.17 -3.48
CA ILE A 42 11.87 0.63 -2.78
C ILE A 42 11.22 1.19 -1.52
#